data_AF-A0A3E0WJW5-F1
#
_entry.id   AF-A0A3E0WJW5-F1
#
_cell.length_a   1.000
_cell.length_b   1.000
_cell.length_c   1.000
_cell.angle_alpha   90.00
_cell.angle_beta   90.00
_cell.angle_gamma   90.00
#
_symmetry.space_group_name_H-M   'P 1'
#
loop_
_entity.id
_entity.type
_entity.pdbx_description
1 polymer ?
#
loop_
_entity_poly.entity_id
_entity_poly.type
_entity_poly.pdbx_seq_one_letter_code
_entity_poly.pdbx_strand_id
1 'polypeptide(L)'
;MSRVWREIADPKKHRDFMSSFTEGGIPVEKSRDNLVSKWVYLAHVCNFTFQFVSLDQVRECKAYFEQKTHPSTRGPHPPWEHYWHPWYCKLPKGINKGVKRQKVVKVLNEILAKWG
;
A
#
# COMPACT_ATOMS: atom_id res chain seq x y z
N MET A 1 -4.66 -16.28 -8.14
CA MET A 1 -4.52 -16.61 -6.70
C MET A 1 -3.92 -15.44 -5.97
N SER A 2 -4.22 -15.25 -4.69
CA SER A 2 -3.57 -14.26 -3.84
C SER A 2 -2.28 -14.83 -3.25
N ARG A 3 -1.23 -14.02 -3.14
CA ARG A 3 0.03 -14.39 -2.48
C ARG A 3 0.45 -13.29 -1.53
N VAL A 4 0.90 -13.65 -0.34
CA VAL A 4 1.51 -12.73 0.64
C VAL A 4 2.88 -13.22 1.03
N TRP A 5 3.83 -12.31 1.12
CA TRP A 5 5.20 -12.60 1.56
C TRP A 5 5.82 -11.34 2.14
N ARG A 6 6.95 -11.49 2.85
CA ARG A 6 7.75 -10.37 3.35
C ARG A 6 9.17 -10.48 2.82
N GLU A 7 9.79 -9.34 2.57
CA GLU A 7 11.19 -9.24 2.13
C GLU A 7 11.92 -8.23 3.03
N ILE A 8 13.24 -8.35 3.10
CA ILE A 8 14.08 -7.35 3.78
C ILE A 8 14.04 -6.07 2.95
N ALA A 9 13.86 -4.93 3.61
CA ALA A 9 13.78 -3.63 2.95
C ALA A 9 15.07 -3.32 2.19
N ASP A 10 14.97 -3.25 0.87
CA ASP A 10 16.05 -2.84 -0.01
C ASP A 10 15.67 -1.56 -0.77
N PRO A 11 16.42 -0.45 -0.64
CA PRO A 11 16.08 0.84 -1.24
C PRO A 11 16.12 0.85 -2.77
N LYS A 12 16.79 -0.11 -3.42
CA LYS A 12 16.86 -0.20 -4.88
C LYS A 12 15.65 -0.94 -5.44
N LYS A 13 15.14 -1.93 -4.71
CA LYS A 13 14.03 -2.79 -5.15
C LYS A 13 12.67 -2.34 -4.61
N HIS A 14 12.63 -1.72 -3.43
CA HIS A 14 11.40 -1.40 -2.71
C HIS A 14 11.15 0.11 -2.71
N ARG A 15 9.92 0.50 -3.09
CA ARG A 15 9.43 1.88 -2.93
C ARG A 15 8.16 1.94 -2.11
N ASP A 16 8.06 2.93 -1.24
CA ASP A 16 6.86 3.22 -0.47
C ASP A 16 5.89 4.08 -1.28
N PHE A 17 4.83 3.44 -1.77
CA PHE A 17 3.78 4.11 -2.53
C PHE A 17 2.69 4.70 -1.64
N MET A 18 2.63 4.29 -0.36
CA MET A 18 1.58 4.73 0.58
C MET A 18 1.92 6.05 1.27
N SER A 19 3.17 6.27 1.67
CA SER A 19 3.56 7.53 2.34
C SER A 19 3.74 8.72 1.40
N SER A 20 3.73 8.51 0.08
CA SER A 20 3.97 9.59 -0.89
C SER A 20 2.74 9.94 -1.71
N PHE A 21 2.52 11.24 -1.85
CA PHE A 21 1.58 11.83 -2.79
C PHE A 21 2.11 11.89 -4.22
N THR A 22 3.37 11.54 -4.48
CA THR A 22 3.91 11.53 -5.85
C THR A 22 3.76 10.16 -6.51
N GLU A 23 3.68 10.14 -7.85
CA GLU A 23 3.57 8.92 -8.67
C GLU A 23 4.79 7.98 -8.55
N GLY A 24 5.93 8.48 -8.04
CA GLY A 24 7.19 7.74 -7.94
C GLY A 24 7.43 6.95 -6.66
N GLY A 25 6.64 7.18 -5.60
CA GLY A 25 6.89 6.65 -4.26
C GLY A 25 8.19 7.16 -3.62
N ILE A 26 8.41 6.88 -2.34
CA ILE A 26 9.66 7.19 -1.63
C ILE A 26 10.51 5.91 -1.56
N PRO A 27 11.81 5.92 -1.89
CA PRO A 27 12.66 4.75 -1.69
C PRO A 27 12.61 4.29 -0.24
N VAL A 28 12.40 3.00 0.01
CA VAL A 28 12.31 2.50 1.38
C VAL A 28 13.70 2.64 2.03
N GLU A 29 13.80 3.42 3.10
CA GLU A 29 15.06 3.55 3.82
C GLU A 29 15.55 2.19 4.28
N LYS A 30 16.81 1.87 3.95
CA LYS A 30 17.51 0.74 4.54
C LYS A 30 17.60 0.98 6.05
N SER A 31 17.55 -0.08 6.84
CA SER A 31 17.82 0.08 8.27
C SER A 31 19.20 0.68 8.49
N ARG A 32 19.26 1.75 9.29
CA ARG A 32 20.53 2.38 9.71
C ARG A 32 21.33 1.44 10.61
N ASP A 33 20.64 0.59 11.36
CA ASP A 33 21.20 -0.37 12.29
C ASP A 33 21.11 -1.79 11.73
N ASN A 34 22.25 -2.47 11.63
CA ASN A 34 22.30 -3.88 11.22
C ASN A 34 21.56 -4.81 12.20
N LEU A 35 21.25 -4.35 13.44
CA LEU A 35 20.51 -5.12 14.43
C LEU A 35 18.99 -5.16 14.17
N VAL A 36 18.40 -4.13 13.56
CA VAL A 36 16.95 -4.07 13.33
C VAL A 36 16.68 -4.20 11.85
N SER A 37 16.32 -5.40 11.40
CA SER A 37 15.91 -5.60 10.01
C SER A 37 14.56 -4.93 9.77
N LYS A 38 14.53 -3.95 8.85
CA LYS A 38 13.28 -3.37 8.37
C LYS A 38 12.68 -4.31 7.34
N TRP A 39 11.41 -4.68 7.54
CA TRP A 39 10.70 -5.62 6.68
C TRP A 39 9.72 -4.86 5.78
N VAL A 40 9.56 -5.34 4.55
CA VAL A 40 8.53 -4.90 3.61
C VAL A 40 7.55 -6.04 3.42
N TYR A 41 6.26 -5.73 3.48
CA TYR A 41 5.17 -6.68 3.31
C TYR A 41 4.58 -6.52 1.93
N LEU A 42 4.49 -7.62 1.17
CA LEU A 42 3.98 -7.62 -0.18
C LEU A 42 2.75 -8.51 -0.28
N ALA A 43 1.76 -8.03 -1.02
CA ALA A 43 0.53 -8.74 -1.32
C ALA A 43 0.21 -8.66 -2.81
N HIS A 44 0.25 -9.80 -3.49
CA HIS A 44 -0.23 -9.89 -4.86
C HIS A 44 -1.69 -10.35 -4.87
N VAL A 45 -2.59 -9.50 -5.38
CA VAL A 45 -4.03 -9.79 -5.48
C VAL A 45 -4.62 -9.05 -6.68
N CYS A 46 -5.56 -9.70 -7.39
CA CYS A 46 -6.25 -9.09 -8.55
C CYS A 46 -5.31 -8.51 -9.63
N ASN A 47 -4.17 -9.16 -9.87
CA ASN A 47 -3.14 -8.74 -10.83
C ASN A 47 -2.48 -7.39 -10.47
N PHE A 48 -2.44 -7.09 -9.17
CA PHE A 48 -1.78 -5.93 -8.61
C PHE A 48 -0.96 -6.34 -7.39
N THR A 49 0.24 -5.77 -7.26
CA THR A 49 1.12 -6.00 -6.12
C THR A 49 1.06 -4.80 -5.20
N PHE A 50 0.51 -5.01 -4.00
CA PHE A 50 0.64 -4.06 -2.91
C PHE A 50 1.99 -4.22 -2.24
N GLN A 51 2.58 -3.09 -1.86
CA GLN A 51 3.82 -3.04 -1.12
C GLN A 51 3.63 -2.11 0.08
N PHE A 52 3.97 -2.59 1.27
CA PHE A 52 3.83 -1.87 2.53
C PHE A 52 5.15 -1.90 3.29
N VAL A 53 5.63 -0.74 3.73
CA VAL A 53 6.87 -0.65 4.55
C VAL A 53 6.62 -0.90 6.03
N SER A 54 5.37 -0.86 6.45
CA SER A 54 4.95 -1.00 7.84
C SER A 54 3.60 -1.70 7.92
N LEU A 55 3.34 -2.39 9.03
CA LEU A 55 2.02 -2.99 9.30
C LEU A 55 0.95 -1.91 9.52
N ASP A 56 1.35 -0.72 9.96
CA ASP A 56 0.45 0.42 10.08
C ASP A 56 -0.17 0.83 8.74
N GLN A 57 0.63 0.84 7.67
CA GLN A 57 0.14 1.05 6.30
C GLN A 57 -0.83 -0.04 5.86
N VAL A 58 -0.62 -1.29 6.29
CA VAL A 58 -1.55 -2.39 6.03
C VAL A 58 -2.89 -2.13 6.72
N ARG A 59 -2.88 -1.59 7.94
CA ARG A 59 -4.09 -1.20 8.68
C ARG A 59 -4.80 -0.02 8.03
N GLU A 60 -4.06 1.00 7.60
CA GLU A 60 -4.61 2.15 6.85
C GLU A 60 -5.26 1.69 5.54
N CYS A 61 -4.56 0.86 4.77
CA CYS A 61 -5.07 0.26 3.55
C CYS A 61 -6.36 -0.52 3.80
N LYS A 62 -6.36 -1.35 4.85
CA LYS A 62 -7.53 -2.14 5.24
C LYS A 62 -8.71 -1.24 5.58
N ALA A 63 -8.50 -0.23 6.42
CA ALA A 63 -9.54 0.72 6.81
C ALA A 63 -10.14 1.44 5.58
N TYR A 64 -9.30 1.80 4.62
CA TYR A 64 -9.76 2.33 3.34
C TYR A 64 -10.65 1.31 2.62
N PHE A 65 -10.18 0.10 2.33
CA PHE A 65 -10.96 -0.92 1.61
C PHE A 65 -12.22 -1.43 2.34
N GLU A 66 -12.28 -1.31 3.67
CA GLU A 66 -13.47 -1.63 4.47
C GLU A 66 -14.60 -0.62 4.24
N GLN A 67 -14.26 0.66 4.03
CA GLN A 67 -15.23 1.68 3.68
C GLN A 67 -15.80 1.41 2.27
N LYS A 68 -17.13 1.29 2.19
CA LYS A 68 -17.85 1.09 0.91
C LYS A 68 -17.95 2.38 0.10
N THR A 69 -18.08 3.50 0.79
CA THR A 69 -18.24 4.83 0.21
C THR A 69 -17.05 5.66 0.66
N HIS A 70 -16.13 5.93 -0.25
CA HIS A 70 -15.04 6.85 0.02
C HIS A 70 -15.53 8.28 -0.21
N PRO A 71 -15.24 9.24 0.67
CA PRO A 71 -15.57 10.63 0.44
C PRO A 71 -14.90 11.13 -0.83
N SER A 72 -15.62 11.88 -1.66
CA SER A 72 -15.08 12.53 -2.85
C SER A 72 -13.97 13.50 -2.43
N THR A 73 -12.72 13.08 -2.53
CA THR A 73 -11.58 13.90 -2.13
C THR A 73 -11.25 14.89 -3.24
N ARG A 74 -12.04 15.96 -3.38
CA ARG A 74 -11.55 17.21 -3.97
C ARG A 74 -10.73 17.91 -2.88
N GLY A 75 -9.53 17.39 -2.61
CA GLY A 75 -8.58 18.07 -1.75
C GLY A 75 -8.01 19.31 -2.44
N PRO A 76 -7.34 20.23 -1.70
CA PRO A 76 -6.58 21.31 -2.31
C PRO A 76 -5.42 20.69 -3.12
N HIS A 77 -5.63 20.54 -4.43
CA HIS A 77 -4.58 20.18 -5.36
C HIS A 77 -3.69 21.41 -5.55
N PRO A 78 -2.38 21.33 -5.28
CA PRO A 78 -1.47 22.41 -5.65
C PRO A 78 -1.58 22.64 -7.16
N PRO A 79 -1.89 23.86 -7.65
CA PRO A 79 -2.14 24.08 -9.07
C PRO A 79 -0.95 23.78 -9.99
N TRP A 80 0.23 23.53 -9.41
CA TRP A 80 1.52 23.37 -10.10
C TRP A 80 2.05 21.92 -10.09
N GLU A 81 1.39 20.98 -9.40
CA GLU A 81 1.92 19.63 -9.20
C GLU A 81 1.05 18.56 -9.88
N HIS A 82 1.25 18.40 -11.20
CA HIS A 82 0.61 17.38 -12.02
C HIS A 82 0.82 15.93 -11.53
N TYR A 83 1.84 15.71 -10.71
CA TYR A 83 2.22 14.39 -10.18
C TYR A 83 1.70 14.12 -8.76
N TRP A 84 0.86 15.00 -8.20
CA TRP A 84 0.33 14.88 -6.83
C TRP A 84 -0.98 14.08 -6.81
N HIS A 85 -0.85 12.77 -6.57
CA HIS A 85 -1.94 11.83 -6.40
C HIS A 85 -1.77 11.00 -5.12
N PRO A 86 -2.74 11.06 -4.18
CA PRO A 86 -2.77 10.18 -3.02
C PRO A 86 -2.61 8.71 -3.41
N TRP A 87 -2.09 7.88 -2.50
CA TRP A 87 -1.78 6.48 -2.78
C TRP A 87 -2.98 5.70 -3.34
N TYR A 88 -4.18 5.99 -2.84
CA TYR A 88 -5.40 5.30 -3.26
C TYR A 88 -5.87 5.69 -4.67
N CYS A 89 -5.44 6.85 -5.20
CA CYS A 89 -5.73 7.25 -6.58
C CYS A 89 -4.91 6.44 -7.60
N LYS A 90 -3.79 5.86 -7.18
CA LYS A 90 -2.91 5.01 -8.01
C LYS A 90 -3.42 3.57 -8.13
N LEU A 91 -4.51 3.24 -7.44
CA LEU A 91 -5.07 1.90 -7.43
C LEU A 91 -5.74 1.54 -8.78
N PRO A 92 -5.68 0.26 -9.18
CA PRO A 92 -6.36 -0.20 -10.39
C PRO A 92 -7.85 0.10 -10.38
N LYS A 93 -8.38 0.56 -11.52
CA LYS A 93 -9.79 0.89 -11.67
C LYS A 93 -10.68 -0.29 -11.25
N GLY A 94 -11.56 -0.03 -10.28
CA GLY A 94 -12.54 -1.01 -9.81
C GLY A 94 -12.03 -2.04 -8.80
N ILE A 95 -10.79 -1.91 -8.30
CA ILE A 95 -10.28 -2.78 -7.23
C ILE A 95 -11.07 -2.62 -5.91
N ASN A 96 -11.60 -1.43 -5.65
CA ASN A 96 -12.45 -1.14 -4.48
C ASN A 96 -13.90 -1.63 -4.63
N LYS A 97 -14.26 -2.38 -5.69
CA LYS A 97 -15.67 -2.77 -5.94
C LYS A 97 -15.88 -4.28 -5.81
N GLY A 98 -17.06 -4.65 -5.26
CA GLY A 98 -17.59 -6.02 -5.24
C GLY A 98 -16.62 -7.07 -4.68
N VAL A 99 -16.46 -8.16 -5.43
CA VAL A 99 -15.64 -9.33 -5.05
C VAL A 99 -14.15 -9.00 -4.98
N LYS A 100 -13.65 -8.04 -5.78
CA LYS A 100 -12.23 -7.64 -5.76
C LYS A 100 -11.87 -7.00 -4.41
N ARG A 101 -12.73 -6.11 -3.92
CA ARG A 101 -12.58 -5.49 -2.58
C ARG A 101 -12.49 -6.54 -1.48
N GLN A 102 -13.39 -7.51 -1.47
CA GLN A 102 -13.38 -8.60 -0.48
C GLN A 102 -12.09 -9.42 -0.54
N LYS A 103 -11.58 -9.69 -1.74
CA LYS A 103 -10.28 -10.37 -1.92
C LYS A 103 -9.13 -9.56 -1.36
N VAL A 104 -9.10 -8.25 -1.59
CA VAL A 104 -8.07 -7.36 -1.03
C VAL A 104 -8.14 -7.36 0.49
N VAL A 105 -9.30 -7.13 1.09
CA VAL A 105 -9.48 -7.13 2.55
C VAL A 105 -9.04 -8.46 3.16
N LYS A 106 -9.39 -9.59 2.54
CA LYS A 106 -8.96 -10.93 2.98
C LYS A 106 -7.43 -11.05 3.00
N VAL A 107 -6.77 -10.56 1.97
CA VAL A 107 -5.30 -10.59 1.86
C VAL A 107 -4.63 -9.68 2.89
N LEU A 108 -5.18 -8.48 3.12
CA LEU A 108 -4.69 -7.57 4.16
C LEU A 108 -4.85 -8.17 5.57
N ASN A 109 -5.97 -8.84 5.84
CA ASN A 109 -6.15 -9.59 7.09
C ASN A 109 -5.15 -10.74 7.22
N GLU A 110 -4.80 -11.43 6.14
CA GLU A 110 -3.79 -12.49 6.17
C GLU A 110 -2.40 -11.96 6.53
N ILE A 111 -2.02 -10.78 6.00
CA ILE A 111 -0.77 -10.10 6.37
C ILE A 111 -0.78 -9.78 7.87
N LEU A 112 -1.84 -9.16 8.36
CA LEU A 112 -1.96 -8.78 9.77
C LEU A 112 -2.01 -10.00 10.69
N ALA A 113 -2.62 -11.11 10.29
CA ALA A 113 -2.63 -12.33 11.10
C ALA A 113 -1.26 -13.04 11.15
N LYS A 114 -0.42 -12.89 10.12
CA LYS A 114 0.91 -13.51 10.06
C LYS A 114 2.00 -12.70 10.77
N TRP A 115 1.88 -11.38 10.76
CA TRP A 115 2.97 -10.49 11.19
C TRP A 115 2.53 -9.31 12.07
N GLY A 116 1.23 -9.07 12.22
CA GLY A 116 0.65 -8.02 13.07
C GLY A 116 0.39 -8.47 14.49
#